data_AF-A0A7S2PR12-F1
#
_entry.id   AF-A0A7S2PR12-F1
#
_cell.length_a   1.000
_cell.length_b   1.000
_cell.length_c   1.000
_cell.angle_alpha   90.00
_cell.angle_beta   90.00
_cell.angle_gamma   90.00
#
_symmetry.space_group_name_H-M   'P 1'
#
loop_
_entity.id
_entity.type
_entity.pdbx_description
1 polymer ?
#
loop_
_entity_poly.entity_id
_entity_poly.type
_entity_poly.pdbx_seq_one_letter_code
_entity_poly.pdbx_strand_id
1 'polypeptide(L)'
;VDGIPSSAADEILGACEGCSKPWDMYRGKRRCPTCGVPSLICRECFDKDKFGVKKLGRDVRCDLCITEDVRNKQQLREREEREMKEYENNIKQKLGEKYEPYMQRKHAITRKPKANPERITRLFLKNMCAKQMDEEKLLEFLHPAKVTHIQWLTDRNTGAFYGSAFIEVKTAEDAGSVLAANGMSVLGRRMTVKYQKPDEKSIWPVPGTEVGVE
;
A
#
# COMPACT_ATOMS: atom_id res chain seq x y z
N VAL A 1 22.89 28.16 30.46
CA VAL A 1 21.41 27.92 30.45
C VAL A 1 20.81 29.05 29.66
N ASP A 2 21.04 29.00 28.36
CA ASP A 2 20.78 30.11 27.47
C ASP A 2 19.35 29.99 26.97
N GLY A 3 18.49 30.82 27.54
CA GLY A 3 17.08 30.89 27.23
C GLY A 3 16.86 31.18 25.75
N ILE A 4 16.10 30.31 25.09
CA ILE A 4 15.64 30.50 23.73
C ILE A 4 14.76 31.77 23.70
N PRO A 5 15.06 32.77 22.84
CA PRO A 5 14.25 33.97 22.76
C PRO A 5 12.83 33.65 22.26
N SER A 6 11.86 34.06 23.06
CA SER A 6 10.43 34.00 22.79
C SER A 6 10.02 35.06 21.76
N SER A 7 10.04 34.73 20.47
CA SER A 7 9.37 35.59 19.46
C SER A 7 8.96 34.89 18.14
N ALA A 8 8.79 33.57 18.10
CA ALA A 8 8.38 32.85 16.88
C ALA A 8 7.00 32.17 17.01
N ALA A 9 6.09 32.76 17.81
CA ALA A 9 4.81 32.14 18.15
C ALA A 9 3.63 32.51 17.22
N ASP A 10 3.74 33.49 16.32
CA ASP A 10 2.53 34.02 15.62
C ASP A 10 2.70 34.33 14.12
N GLU A 11 3.54 33.60 13.37
CA GLU A 11 3.44 33.68 11.90
C GLU A 11 2.30 32.76 11.43
N ILE A 12 1.11 33.34 11.31
CA ILE A 12 -0.06 32.67 10.72
C ILE A 12 0.21 32.51 9.21
N LEU A 13 0.49 31.27 8.78
CA LEU A 13 0.82 30.86 7.41
C LEU A 13 -0.41 30.71 6.51
N GLY A 14 -1.60 30.51 7.10
CA GLY A 14 -2.82 30.19 6.37
C GLY A 14 -3.91 31.24 6.51
N ALA A 15 -4.99 31.04 5.75
CA ALA A 15 -6.16 31.91 5.75
C ALA A 15 -7.46 31.11 5.85
N CYS A 16 -8.49 31.76 6.39
CA CYS A 16 -9.84 31.23 6.38
C CYS A 16 -10.36 31.19 4.93
N GLU A 17 -10.70 30.02 4.43
CA GLU A 17 -11.24 29.81 3.07
C GLU A 17 -12.57 30.56 2.84
N GLY A 18 -13.30 30.90 3.91
CA GLY A 18 -14.60 31.60 3.82
C GLY A 18 -14.53 33.13 3.86
N CYS A 19 -13.41 33.73 4.30
CA CYS A 19 -13.28 35.19 4.42
C CYS A 19 -11.86 35.74 4.23
N SER A 20 -10.88 34.89 3.94
CA SER A 20 -9.47 35.19 3.70
C SER A 20 -8.72 35.86 4.87
N LYS A 21 -9.34 35.96 6.05
CA LYS A 21 -8.65 36.41 7.28
C LYS A 21 -7.57 35.40 7.69
N PRO A 22 -6.40 35.83 8.19
CA PRO A 22 -5.36 34.94 8.70
C PRO A 22 -5.92 33.93 9.70
N TRP A 23 -5.70 32.63 9.44
CA TRP A 23 -6.19 31.55 10.27
C TRP A 23 -5.52 30.21 9.93
N ASP A 24 -4.97 29.52 10.94
CA ASP A 24 -4.30 28.22 10.76
C ASP A 24 -4.88 27.06 11.58
N MET A 25 -5.91 27.31 12.38
CA MET A 25 -6.45 26.27 13.24
C MET A 25 -7.52 25.43 12.53
N TYR A 26 -7.21 24.16 12.27
CA TYR A 26 -8.21 23.20 11.80
C TYR A 26 -9.24 22.89 12.90
N ARG A 27 -10.51 23.19 12.62
CA ARG A 27 -11.65 22.85 13.50
C ARG A 27 -12.38 21.57 13.09
N GLY A 28 -11.87 20.84 12.10
CA GLY A 28 -12.16 19.44 11.80
C GLY A 28 -13.55 19.09 11.24
N LYS A 29 -14.49 20.03 11.14
CA LYS A 29 -15.89 19.72 10.77
C LYS A 29 -16.24 19.98 9.30
N ARG A 30 -15.58 20.96 8.66
CA ARG A 30 -15.82 21.30 7.26
C ARG A 30 -14.74 20.69 6.36
N ARG A 31 -15.15 20.20 5.20
CA ARG A 31 -14.26 19.71 4.14
C ARG A 31 -14.47 20.52 2.87
N CYS A 32 -13.40 20.70 2.09
CA CYS A 32 -13.49 21.27 0.76
C CYS A 32 -14.44 20.43 -0.10
N PRO A 33 -15.43 21.04 -0.78
CA PRO A 33 -16.41 20.33 -1.59
C PRO A 33 -15.80 19.70 -2.86
N THR A 34 -14.59 20.12 -3.24
CA THR A 34 -13.88 19.64 -4.44
C THR A 34 -13.04 18.40 -4.14
N CYS A 35 -12.13 18.49 -3.17
CA CYS A 35 -11.13 17.44 -2.91
C CYS A 35 -11.38 16.67 -1.60
N GLY A 36 -12.22 17.19 -0.69
CA GLY A 36 -12.51 16.58 0.60
C GLY A 36 -11.46 16.82 1.70
N VAL A 37 -10.39 17.56 1.39
CA VAL A 37 -9.37 18.01 2.36
C VAL A 37 -10.04 18.88 3.44
N PRO A 38 -9.62 18.80 4.72
CA PRO A 38 -10.14 19.67 5.76
C PRO A 38 -10.05 21.15 5.37
N SER A 39 -11.12 21.89 5.59
CA SER A 39 -11.17 23.32 5.30
C SER A 39 -10.64 24.16 6.46
N LEU A 40 -9.79 25.13 6.17
CA LEU A 40 -9.43 26.18 7.14
C LEU A 40 -10.57 27.19 7.23
N ILE A 41 -11.33 27.16 8.33
CA ILE A 41 -12.44 28.08 8.57
C ILE A 41 -12.29 28.72 9.94
N CYS A 42 -12.21 30.05 9.97
CA CYS A 42 -12.13 30.80 11.20
C CYS A 42 -13.41 30.65 12.05
N ARG A 43 -13.28 30.94 13.35
CA ARG A 43 -14.39 30.85 14.31
C ARG A 43 -15.64 31.60 13.84
N GLU A 44 -15.48 32.83 13.37
CA GLU A 44 -16.61 33.66 12.92
C GLU A 44 -17.37 33.03 11.75
N CYS A 45 -16.66 32.57 10.72
CA CYS A 45 -17.27 31.94 9.54
C CYS A 45 -17.95 30.62 9.92
N PHE A 46 -17.34 29.84 10.81
CA PHE A 46 -17.92 28.60 11.31
C PHE A 46 -19.22 28.86 12.08
N ASP A 47 -19.23 29.83 12.99
CA ASP A 47 -20.41 30.16 13.79
C ASP A 47 -21.53 30.73 12.90
N LYS A 48 -21.21 31.61 11.93
CA LYS A 48 -22.18 32.12 10.95
C LYS A 48 -22.83 31.01 10.12
N ASP A 49 -22.07 29.99 9.74
CA ASP A 49 -22.61 28.83 9.02
C ASP A 49 -23.52 27.97 9.90
N LYS A 50 -23.05 27.69 11.13
CA LYS A 50 -23.79 26.91 12.14
C LYS A 50 -25.14 27.55 12.47
N PHE A 51 -25.17 28.86 12.68
CA PHE A 51 -26.40 29.60 13.01
C PHE A 51 -27.20 30.04 11.78
N GLY A 52 -26.75 29.70 10.56
CA GLY A 52 -27.48 30.02 9.33
C GLY A 52 -27.43 31.49 8.89
N VAL A 53 -26.58 32.31 9.52
CA VAL A 53 -26.38 33.73 9.19
C VAL A 53 -25.69 33.89 7.84
N LYS A 54 -24.70 33.04 7.53
CA LYS A 54 -24.04 32.97 6.22
C LYS A 54 -23.60 31.53 5.97
N LYS A 55 -24.22 30.85 5.00
CA LYS A 55 -23.86 29.48 4.65
C LYS A 55 -22.55 29.42 3.88
N LEU A 56 -21.69 28.45 4.22
CA LEU A 56 -20.47 28.16 3.49
C LEU A 56 -20.77 27.20 2.35
N GLY A 57 -21.06 27.76 1.18
CA GLY A 57 -21.48 27.03 -0.02
C GLY A 57 -20.37 26.19 -0.69
N ARG A 58 -20.68 25.68 -1.88
CA ARG A 58 -19.76 24.87 -2.70
C ARG A 58 -18.60 25.68 -3.30
N ASP A 59 -18.76 27.00 -3.34
CA ASP A 59 -17.80 28.00 -3.77
C ASP A 59 -16.62 28.17 -2.79
N VAL A 60 -16.86 27.94 -1.49
CA VAL A 60 -15.82 27.98 -0.46
C VAL A 60 -14.98 26.69 -0.55
N ARG A 61 -13.86 26.77 -1.28
CA ARG A 61 -12.92 25.66 -1.54
C ARG A 61 -11.59 25.91 -0.79
N CYS A 62 -10.77 24.87 -0.65
CA CYS A 62 -9.44 25.06 -0.09
C CYS A 62 -8.53 25.83 -1.05
N ASP A 63 -7.56 26.54 -0.49
CA ASP A 63 -6.62 27.37 -1.24
C ASP A 63 -5.96 26.60 -2.38
N LEU A 64 -5.55 25.34 -2.13
CA LEU A 64 -4.97 24.49 -3.17
C LEU A 64 -5.92 24.26 -4.34
N CYS A 65 -7.21 23.99 -4.08
CA CYS A 65 -8.16 23.79 -5.18
C CYS A 65 -8.48 25.09 -5.94
N ILE A 66 -8.37 26.24 -5.29
CA ILE A 66 -8.56 27.54 -5.92
C ILE A 66 -7.35 27.87 -6.79
N THR A 67 -6.15 27.82 -6.22
CA THR A 67 -4.88 28.16 -6.90
C THR A 67 -4.59 27.24 -8.08
N GLU A 68 -4.86 25.93 -7.93
CA GLU A 68 -4.56 24.93 -8.97
C GLU A 68 -5.72 24.70 -9.96
N ASP A 69 -6.78 25.51 -9.88
CA ASP A 69 -8.07 25.33 -10.60
C ASP A 69 -8.59 23.88 -10.58
N VAL A 70 -8.52 23.24 -9.41
CA VAL A 70 -9.06 21.89 -9.25
C VAL A 70 -10.56 21.98 -9.15
N ARG A 71 -11.27 21.28 -10.05
CA ARG A 71 -12.74 21.30 -10.12
C ARG A 71 -13.38 20.08 -9.51
N ASN A 72 -12.66 18.96 -9.45
CA ASN A 72 -13.14 17.75 -8.80
C ASN A 72 -11.97 16.83 -8.36
N LYS A 73 -12.29 15.84 -7.54
CA LYS A 73 -11.31 14.85 -7.04
C LYS A 73 -10.74 13.95 -8.14
N GLN A 74 -11.42 13.79 -9.28
CA GLN A 74 -10.91 12.96 -10.39
C GLN A 74 -9.72 13.64 -11.07
N GLN A 75 -9.81 14.95 -11.33
CA GLN A 75 -8.70 15.73 -11.90
C GLN A 75 -7.42 15.65 -11.06
N LEU A 76 -7.55 15.69 -9.71
CA LEU A 76 -6.40 15.49 -8.82
C LEU A 76 -5.77 14.12 -9.01
N ARG A 77 -6.58 13.05 -8.99
CA ARG A 77 -6.08 11.67 -9.16
C ARG A 77 -5.40 11.49 -10.52
N GLU A 78 -5.99 12.02 -11.58
CA GLU A 78 -5.43 11.92 -12.93
C GLU A 78 -4.11 12.68 -13.06
N ARG A 79 -3.97 13.83 -12.39
CA ARG A 79 -2.72 14.60 -12.34
C ARG A 79 -1.65 13.84 -11.55
N GLU A 80 -1.97 13.38 -10.34
CA GLU A 80 -1.07 12.58 -9.49
C GLU A 80 -0.60 11.30 -10.21
N GLU A 81 -1.50 10.60 -10.91
CA GLU A 81 -1.16 9.40 -11.68
C GLU A 81 -0.22 9.71 -12.85
N ARG A 82 -0.44 10.83 -13.55
CA ARG A 82 0.44 11.28 -14.63
C ARG A 82 1.83 11.62 -14.12
N GLU A 83 1.92 12.43 -13.07
CA GLU A 83 3.19 12.80 -12.44
C GLU A 83 3.95 11.56 -11.94
N MET A 84 3.24 10.59 -11.35
CA MET A 84 3.83 9.33 -10.92
C MET A 84 4.36 8.51 -12.09
N LYS A 85 3.60 8.39 -13.19
CA LYS A 85 4.05 7.71 -14.41
C LYS A 85 5.26 8.39 -15.04
N GLU A 86 5.26 9.72 -15.10
CA GLU A 86 6.38 10.51 -15.62
C GLU A 86 7.63 10.34 -14.75
N TYR A 87 7.49 10.41 -13.43
CA TYR A 87 8.57 10.13 -12.49
C TYR A 87 9.12 8.72 -12.67
N GLU A 88 8.24 7.72 -12.77
CA GLU A 88 8.62 6.33 -13.00
C GLU A 88 9.38 6.16 -14.31
N ASN A 89 8.88 6.75 -15.40
CA ASN A 89 9.54 6.73 -16.70
C ASN A 89 10.90 7.43 -16.67
N ASN A 90 11.01 8.56 -16.00
CA ASN A 90 12.28 9.28 -15.84
C ASN A 90 13.30 8.45 -15.06
N ILE A 91 12.88 7.73 -14.02
CA ILE A 91 13.76 6.83 -13.28
C ILE A 91 14.13 5.60 -14.12
N LYS A 92 13.16 4.99 -14.81
CA LYS A 92 13.41 3.89 -15.77
C LYS A 92 14.46 4.27 -16.80
N GLN A 93 14.34 5.46 -17.40
CA GLN A 93 15.32 5.96 -18.36
C GLN A 93 16.70 6.19 -17.73
N LYS A 94 16.75 6.74 -16.50
CA LYS A 94 18.03 7.00 -15.81
C LYS A 94 18.74 5.74 -15.33
N LEU A 95 17.99 4.72 -14.90
CA LEU A 95 18.54 3.50 -14.29
C LEU A 95 18.67 2.32 -15.28
N GLY A 96 17.94 2.34 -16.40
CA GLY A 96 18.00 1.30 -17.44
C GLY A 96 17.77 -0.10 -16.88
N GLU A 97 18.68 -1.04 -17.16
CA GLU A 97 18.64 -2.42 -16.66
C GLU A 97 18.74 -2.53 -15.13
N LYS A 98 19.21 -1.48 -14.44
CA LYS A 98 19.25 -1.40 -12.97
C LYS A 98 17.97 -0.81 -12.38
N TYR A 99 16.97 -0.49 -13.21
CA TYR A 99 15.67 -0.09 -12.72
C TYR A 99 14.96 -1.28 -12.11
N GLU A 100 14.93 -1.30 -10.78
CA GLU A 100 14.03 -2.16 -10.03
C GLU A 100 12.81 -1.32 -9.62
N PRO A 101 11.58 -1.69 -10.02
CA PRO A 101 10.39 -0.96 -9.62
C PRO A 101 10.34 -0.81 -8.11
N TYR A 102 10.06 0.40 -7.61
CA TYR A 102 9.71 0.61 -6.21
C TYR A 102 8.34 -0.04 -5.97
N MET A 103 8.32 -1.36 -5.85
CA MET A 103 7.12 -2.12 -5.53
C MET A 103 6.51 -1.53 -4.28
N GLN A 104 5.21 -1.23 -4.35
CA GLN A 104 4.45 -0.60 -3.29
C GLN A 104 4.63 -1.43 -2.02
N ARG A 105 5.51 -0.94 -1.13
CA ARG A 105 5.93 -1.55 0.14
C ARG A 105 4.82 -1.62 1.19
N LYS A 106 3.58 -1.86 0.79
CA LYS A 106 2.53 -2.19 1.76
C LYS A 106 2.59 -3.66 2.17
N HIS A 107 3.17 -4.54 1.35
CA HIS A 107 3.13 -5.98 1.64
C HIS A 107 4.41 -6.82 1.38
N ALA A 108 5.47 -6.26 0.80
CA ALA A 108 6.73 -7.00 0.60
C ALA A 108 7.35 -7.46 1.94
N ILE A 109 8.03 -8.61 1.92
CA ILE A 109 8.74 -9.17 3.06
C ILE A 109 9.97 -8.32 3.35
N THR A 110 9.83 -7.30 4.18
CA THR A 110 10.93 -6.42 4.63
C THR A 110 11.69 -6.97 5.84
N ARG A 111 11.32 -8.17 6.31
CA ARG A 111 11.87 -8.79 7.51
C ARG A 111 13.13 -9.57 7.19
N LYS A 112 14.09 -9.56 8.12
CA LYS A 112 15.28 -10.42 8.05
C LYS A 112 14.85 -11.88 7.88
N PRO A 113 15.53 -12.66 7.02
CA PRO A 113 15.25 -14.08 6.86
C PRO A 113 15.30 -14.81 8.21
N LYS A 114 14.36 -15.72 8.44
CA LYS A 114 14.40 -16.61 9.62
C LYS A 114 15.42 -17.73 9.41
N ALA A 115 15.92 -18.27 10.53
CA ALA A 115 16.86 -19.39 10.51
C ALA A 115 16.25 -20.60 9.80
N ASN A 116 17.02 -21.18 8.88
CA ASN A 116 16.69 -22.37 8.12
C ASN A 116 17.87 -23.37 8.13
N PRO A 117 18.19 -23.97 9.30
CA PRO A 117 19.37 -24.83 9.44
C PRO A 117 19.29 -26.08 8.56
N GLU A 118 18.07 -26.55 8.26
CA GLU A 118 17.82 -27.74 7.44
C GLU A 118 17.81 -27.44 5.93
N ARG A 119 18.09 -26.19 5.53
CA ARG A 119 18.11 -25.72 4.13
C ARG A 119 16.85 -26.09 3.34
N ILE A 120 15.68 -26.06 4.00
CA ILE A 120 14.41 -26.42 3.38
C ILE A 120 13.99 -25.33 2.38
N THR A 121 13.71 -25.71 1.14
CA THR A 121 13.27 -24.82 0.06
C THR A 121 11.78 -24.94 -0.26
N ARG A 122 11.13 -26.00 0.22
CA ARG A 122 9.69 -26.22 0.11
C ARG A 122 8.95 -25.62 1.33
N LEU A 123 7.92 -24.81 1.07
CA LEU A 123 7.07 -24.24 2.11
C LEU A 123 5.60 -24.55 1.88
N PHE A 124 4.85 -24.59 2.98
CA PHE A 124 3.40 -24.68 2.98
C PHE A 124 2.77 -23.38 3.46
N LEU A 125 1.87 -22.84 2.63
CA LEU A 125 1.14 -21.61 2.89
C LEU A 125 -0.33 -21.97 3.11
N LYS A 126 -0.93 -21.44 4.18
CA LYS A 126 -2.32 -21.69 4.57
C LYS A 126 -3.05 -20.39 4.92
N ASN A 127 -4.37 -20.42 4.82
CA ASN A 127 -5.29 -19.33 5.15
C ASN A 127 -5.19 -18.12 4.20
N MET A 128 -4.86 -18.39 2.93
CA MET A 128 -4.94 -17.41 1.85
C MET A 128 -6.39 -17.14 1.46
N CYS A 129 -6.65 -16.00 0.80
CA CYS A 129 -7.98 -15.66 0.32
C CYS A 129 -8.38 -16.54 -0.86
N ALA A 130 -9.23 -17.55 -0.63
CA ALA A 130 -9.69 -18.50 -1.65
C ALA A 130 -10.35 -17.84 -2.88
N LYS A 131 -10.92 -16.63 -2.72
CA LYS A 131 -11.66 -15.92 -3.79
C LYS A 131 -10.82 -15.01 -4.66
N GLN A 132 -9.71 -14.49 -4.13
CA GLN A 132 -8.97 -13.39 -4.75
C GLN A 132 -7.47 -13.65 -4.92
N MET A 133 -6.93 -14.68 -4.25
CA MET A 133 -5.53 -15.04 -4.39
C MET A 133 -5.29 -15.70 -5.74
N ASP A 134 -4.26 -15.24 -6.44
CA ASP A 134 -3.74 -15.80 -7.69
C ASP A 134 -2.20 -15.81 -7.63
N GLU A 135 -1.57 -16.30 -8.70
CA GLU A 135 -0.11 -16.39 -8.81
C GLU A 135 0.56 -15.02 -8.68
N GLU A 136 0.12 -14.03 -9.46
CA GLU A 136 0.71 -12.69 -9.46
C GLU A 136 0.72 -12.06 -8.06
N LYS A 137 -0.42 -12.08 -7.35
CA LYS A 137 -0.50 -11.52 -5.99
C LYS A 137 0.36 -12.29 -4.99
N LEU A 138 0.47 -13.60 -5.15
CA LEU A 138 1.32 -14.41 -4.27
C LEU A 138 2.80 -14.11 -4.51
N LEU A 139 3.23 -14.04 -5.77
CA LEU A 139 4.59 -13.68 -6.14
C LEU A 139 4.95 -12.27 -5.69
N GLU A 140 4.06 -11.30 -5.88
CA GLU A 140 4.22 -9.92 -5.39
C GLU A 140 4.38 -9.89 -3.87
N PHE A 141 3.54 -10.64 -3.15
CA PHE A 141 3.59 -10.71 -1.69
C PHE A 141 4.89 -11.32 -1.16
N LEU A 142 5.39 -12.36 -1.83
CA LEU A 142 6.58 -13.10 -1.41
C LEU A 142 7.90 -12.45 -1.85
N HIS A 143 7.85 -11.44 -2.70
CA HIS A 143 9.05 -10.69 -3.11
C HIS A 143 9.84 -10.15 -1.90
N PRO A 144 11.18 -10.26 -1.88
CA PRO A 144 12.09 -10.64 -2.97
C PRO A 144 12.34 -12.15 -3.16
N ALA A 145 11.66 -13.03 -2.42
CA ALA A 145 11.91 -14.47 -2.51
C ALA A 145 11.62 -14.99 -3.93
N LYS A 146 12.60 -15.68 -4.52
CA LYS A 146 12.47 -16.27 -5.86
C LYS A 146 11.67 -17.59 -5.78
N VAL A 147 10.36 -17.52 -5.97
CA VAL A 147 9.50 -18.70 -6.11
C VAL A 147 9.74 -19.34 -7.48
N THR A 148 9.89 -20.66 -7.51
CA THR A 148 10.13 -21.46 -8.72
C THR A 148 8.93 -22.33 -9.09
N HIS A 149 8.17 -22.79 -8.09
CA HIS A 149 6.98 -23.61 -8.31
C HIS A 149 5.85 -23.25 -7.34
N ILE A 150 4.60 -23.34 -7.80
CA ILE A 150 3.40 -23.20 -6.97
C ILE A 150 2.43 -24.36 -7.25
N GLN A 151 2.22 -25.21 -6.23
CA GLN A 151 1.17 -26.21 -6.24
C GLN A 151 -0.03 -25.71 -5.42
N TRP A 152 -1.06 -25.23 -6.12
CA TRP A 152 -2.33 -24.86 -5.49
C TRP A 152 -3.09 -26.09 -4.99
N LEU A 153 -3.57 -26.06 -3.75
CA LEU A 153 -4.49 -27.08 -3.25
C LEU A 153 -5.92 -26.69 -3.57
N THR A 154 -6.55 -27.47 -4.44
CA THR A 154 -7.92 -27.29 -4.89
C THR A 154 -8.81 -28.41 -4.38
N ASP A 155 -10.10 -28.12 -4.25
CA ASP A 155 -11.12 -29.12 -3.97
C ASP A 155 -11.26 -30.06 -5.17
N ARG A 156 -11.24 -31.38 -4.93
CA ARG A 156 -11.23 -32.39 -6.00
C ARG A 156 -12.49 -32.39 -6.85
N ASN A 157 -13.63 -31.99 -6.28
CA ASN A 157 -14.92 -32.07 -6.96
C ASN A 157 -15.22 -30.78 -7.74
N THR A 158 -14.86 -29.63 -7.17
CA THR A 158 -15.21 -28.30 -7.70
C THR A 158 -14.05 -27.60 -8.40
N GLY A 159 -12.81 -28.05 -8.19
CA GLY A 159 -11.59 -27.35 -8.64
C GLY A 159 -11.33 -26.04 -7.89
N ALA A 160 -12.17 -25.67 -6.93
CA ALA A 160 -12.05 -24.40 -6.22
C ALA A 160 -10.82 -24.38 -5.31
N PHE A 161 -10.12 -23.25 -5.28
CA PHE A 161 -8.94 -23.08 -4.44
C PHE A 161 -9.28 -23.12 -2.95
N TYR A 162 -8.57 -23.97 -2.17
CA TYR A 162 -8.81 -24.17 -0.75
C TYR A 162 -8.15 -23.11 0.15
N GLY A 163 -7.46 -22.12 -0.42
CA GLY A 163 -6.73 -21.12 0.36
C GLY A 163 -5.41 -21.66 0.94
N SER A 164 -4.86 -22.74 0.36
CA SER A 164 -3.58 -23.33 0.79
C SER A 164 -2.77 -23.82 -0.42
N ALA A 165 -1.45 -23.66 -0.38
CA ALA A 165 -0.56 -24.08 -1.48
C ALA A 165 0.78 -24.57 -0.93
N PHE A 166 1.44 -25.42 -1.69
CA PHE A 166 2.87 -25.67 -1.54
C PHE A 166 3.64 -24.80 -2.54
N ILE A 167 4.76 -24.27 -2.10
CA ILE A 167 5.68 -23.54 -2.99
C ILE A 167 7.08 -24.11 -2.87
N GLU A 168 7.84 -24.02 -3.96
CA GLU A 168 9.29 -24.23 -3.97
C GLU A 168 9.97 -22.88 -4.25
N VAL A 169 10.96 -22.51 -3.45
CA VAL A 169 11.80 -21.32 -3.69
C VAL A 169 13.23 -21.70 -4.06
N LYS A 170 13.94 -20.80 -4.72
CA LYS A 170 15.27 -21.06 -5.28
C LYS A 170 16.33 -21.36 -4.22
N THR A 171 16.28 -20.71 -3.06
CA THR A 171 17.32 -20.82 -2.03
C THR A 171 16.74 -21.02 -0.61
N ALA A 172 17.55 -21.55 0.30
CA ALA A 172 17.17 -21.70 1.70
C ALA A 172 16.97 -20.35 2.39
N GLU A 173 17.68 -19.32 1.93
CA GLU A 173 17.60 -17.93 2.34
C GLU A 173 16.28 -17.29 1.87
N ASP A 174 15.85 -17.57 0.63
CA ASP A 174 14.50 -17.22 0.15
C ASP A 174 13.44 -17.85 1.03
N ALA A 175 13.60 -19.12 1.43
CA ALA A 175 12.66 -19.80 2.30
C ALA A 175 12.63 -19.17 3.71
N GLY A 176 13.79 -18.75 4.22
CA GLY A 176 13.93 -17.91 5.41
C GLY A 176 13.14 -16.61 5.31
N SER A 177 13.20 -15.96 4.16
CA SER A 177 12.45 -14.74 3.87
C SER A 177 10.95 -15.01 3.86
N VAL A 178 10.47 -16.02 3.11
CA VAL A 178 9.05 -16.39 3.06
C VAL A 178 8.51 -16.73 4.46
N LEU A 179 9.26 -17.46 5.28
CA LEU A 179 8.85 -17.76 6.66
C LEU A 179 8.77 -16.50 7.55
N ALA A 180 9.55 -15.45 7.26
CA ALA A 180 9.47 -14.19 7.98
C ALA A 180 8.10 -13.48 7.78
N ALA A 181 7.39 -13.80 6.68
CA ALA A 181 6.04 -13.35 6.39
C ALA A 181 4.94 -14.07 7.17
N ASN A 182 5.28 -15.13 7.94
CA ASN A 182 4.29 -15.85 8.72
C ASN A 182 3.48 -14.91 9.64
N GLY A 183 2.16 -14.99 9.54
CA GLY A 183 1.21 -14.18 10.31
C GLY A 183 0.92 -12.79 9.74
N MET A 184 1.49 -12.42 8.58
CA MET A 184 1.14 -11.19 7.86
C MET A 184 -0.22 -11.32 7.17
N SER A 185 -0.90 -10.18 7.01
CA SER A 185 -2.21 -10.12 6.36
C SER A 185 -2.09 -9.88 4.86
N VAL A 186 -2.74 -10.73 4.06
CA VAL A 186 -2.84 -10.63 2.60
C VAL A 186 -4.30 -10.74 2.22
N LEU A 187 -4.82 -9.78 1.46
CA LEU A 187 -6.25 -9.72 1.06
C LEU A 187 -7.20 -9.90 2.25
N GLY A 188 -6.89 -9.24 3.37
CA GLY A 188 -7.69 -9.27 4.60
C GLY A 188 -7.56 -10.55 5.44
N ARG A 189 -6.68 -11.50 5.10
CA ARG A 189 -6.49 -12.75 5.86
C ARG A 189 -5.05 -12.91 6.35
N ARG A 190 -4.87 -13.41 7.58
CA ARG A 190 -3.55 -13.70 8.14
C ARG A 190 -3.02 -15.02 7.61
N MET A 191 -2.01 -14.97 6.75
CA MET A 191 -1.41 -16.16 6.15
C MET A 191 -0.52 -16.89 7.15
N THR A 192 -0.59 -18.22 7.14
CA THR A 192 0.33 -19.08 7.88
C THR A 192 1.37 -19.65 6.93
N VAL A 193 2.64 -19.58 7.30
CA VAL A 193 3.76 -20.11 6.52
C VAL A 193 4.54 -21.08 7.39
N LYS A 194 4.89 -22.25 6.83
CA LYS A 194 5.72 -23.27 7.48
C LYS A 194 6.71 -23.85 6.49
N TYR A 195 7.90 -24.24 6.96
CA TYR A 195 8.75 -25.16 6.21
C TYR A 195 8.07 -26.51 6.12
N GLN A 196 8.18 -27.16 4.95
CA GLN A 196 7.63 -28.49 4.77
C GLN A 196 8.45 -29.25 3.73
N LYS A 197 9.16 -30.30 4.15
CA LYS A 197 9.87 -31.18 3.23
C LYS A 197 8.89 -31.92 2.30
N PRO A 198 9.30 -32.30 1.08
CA PRO A 198 8.56 -33.27 0.29
C PRO A 198 8.42 -34.58 1.05
N ASP A 199 7.27 -35.23 0.92
CA ASP A 199 7.08 -36.58 1.46
C ASP A 199 7.85 -37.56 0.58
N GLU A 200 8.42 -38.62 1.16
CA GLU A 200 9.25 -39.60 0.43
C GLU A 200 8.54 -40.26 -0.76
N LYS A 201 7.21 -40.34 -0.70
CA LYS A 201 6.36 -40.94 -1.74
C LYS A 201 5.86 -39.93 -2.78
N SER A 202 6.16 -38.64 -2.61
CA SER A 202 5.68 -37.57 -3.48
C SER A 202 6.73 -37.20 -4.53
N ILE A 203 6.28 -37.05 -5.78
CA ILE A 203 7.10 -36.43 -6.83
C ILE A 203 7.07 -34.92 -6.57
N TRP A 204 8.23 -34.34 -6.30
CA TRP A 204 8.38 -32.91 -6.02
C TRP A 204 9.65 -32.35 -6.68
N PRO A 205 9.62 -31.15 -7.31
CA PRO A 205 8.43 -30.35 -7.61
C PRO A 205 7.43 -31.07 -8.53
N VAL A 206 6.16 -30.67 -8.49
CA VAL A 206 5.14 -31.27 -9.36
C VAL A 206 5.33 -30.71 -10.79
N PRO A 207 5.46 -31.55 -11.83
CA PRO A 207 5.58 -31.06 -13.20
C PRO A 207 4.39 -30.16 -13.60
N GLY A 208 4.66 -29.06 -14.31
CA GLY A 208 3.62 -28.10 -14.72
C GLY A 208 3.20 -27.12 -13.62
N THR A 209 4.00 -26.99 -12.56
CA THR A 209 3.79 -25.98 -11.49
C THR A 209 4.84 -24.88 -11.49
N GLU A 210 5.70 -24.84 -12.50
CA GLU A 210 6.72 -23.83 -12.70
C GLU A 210 6.10 -22.43 -12.84
N VAL A 211 6.71 -21.43 -12.21
CA VAL A 211 6.26 -20.03 -12.33
C VAL A 211 7.33 -19.17 -13.00
N GLY A 212 6.91 -18.18 -13.78
CA GLY A 212 7.83 -17.30 -14.51
C GLY A 212 8.53 -17.96 -15.70
N VAL A 213 7.98 -19.06 -16.22
CA VAL A 213 8.36 -19.61 -17.52
C VAL A 213 7.47 -18.92 -18.56
N GLU A 214 8.01 -17.94 -19.27
CA GLU A 214 7.45 -17.47 -20.55
C GLU A 214 7.64 -18.53 -21.64
#